data_AF-A0A7K4C9E6-F1
#
_entry.id   AF-A0A7K4C9E6-F1
#
_cell.length_a   1.000
_cell.length_b   1.000
_cell.length_c   1.000
_cell.angle_alpha   90.00
_cell.angle_beta   90.00
_cell.angle_gamma   90.00
#
_symmetry.space_group_name_H-M   'P 1'
#
loop_
_entity.id
_entity.type
_entity.pdbx_description
1 polymer ?
#
loop_
_entity_poly.entity_id
_entity_poly.type
_entity_poly.pdbx_seq_one_letter_code
_entity_poly.pdbx_strand_id
1 'polypeptide(L)'
;GISMGMQETVLRAAVADFTPAGRRGFAYGIFNTIYGGAWFAGSIATGALYMLDPADASGFLVAMQAASLPVLILLVKRGEDASPPVS
;
A
#
# COMPACT_ATOMS: atom_id res chain seq x y z
N GLY A 1 5.29 9.88 12.44
CA GLY A 1 5.07 8.94 13.55
C GLY A 1 3.67 8.36 13.51
N ILE A 2 2.65 9.20 13.73
CA ILE A 2 1.26 8.75 13.85
C ILE A 2 0.68 8.22 12.52
N SER A 3 0.85 8.95 11.42
CA SER A 3 0.35 8.54 10.10
C SER A 3 0.93 7.20 9.63
N MET A 4 2.26 7.08 9.66
CA MET A 4 2.97 5.85 9.34
C MET A 4 2.51 4.70 10.25
N GLY A 5 2.49 4.93 11.57
CA GLY A 5 2.08 3.91 12.54
C GLY A 5 0.65 3.42 12.33
N MET A 6 -0.27 4.31 11.99
CA MET A 6 -1.67 3.98 11.67
C MET A 6 -1.76 3.11 10.41
N GLN A 7 -1.09 3.49 9.32
CA GLN A 7 -1.09 2.67 8.11
C GLN A 7 -0.48 1.29 8.36
N GLU A 8 0.60 1.24 9.13
CA GLU A 8 1.31 0.02 9.46
C GLU A 8 0.48 -0.94 10.33
N THR A 9 -0.24 -0.43 11.34
CA THR A 9 -1.15 -1.24 12.15
C THR A 9 -2.38 -1.70 11.39
N VAL A 10 -3.02 -0.82 10.61
CA VAL A 10 -4.17 -1.18 9.78
C VAL A 10 -3.81 -2.29 8.80
N LEU A 11 -2.67 -2.17 8.13
CA LEU A 11 -2.21 -3.13 7.14
C LEU A 11 -1.90 -4.50 7.76
N ARG A 12 -1.24 -4.52 8.94
CA ARG A 12 -1.01 -5.78 9.68
C ARG A 12 -2.29 -6.42 10.18
N ALA A 13 -3.23 -5.61 10.69
CA ALA A 13 -4.53 -6.11 11.13
C ALA A 13 -5.27 -6.79 9.98
N ALA A 14 -5.34 -6.14 8.81
CA ALA A 14 -5.95 -6.71 7.62
C ALA A 14 -5.30 -8.04 7.19
N VAL A 15 -3.96 -8.14 7.22
CA VAL A 15 -3.26 -9.41 6.93
C VAL A 15 -3.64 -10.50 7.95
N ALA A 16 -3.75 -10.15 9.23
CA ALA A 16 -4.14 -11.10 10.28
C ALA A 16 -5.60 -11.58 10.15
N ASP A 17 -6.49 -10.67 9.75
CA ASP A 17 -7.93 -10.91 9.60
C ASP A 17 -8.24 -11.80 8.38
N PHE A 18 -7.53 -11.59 7.27
CA PHE A 18 -7.71 -12.41 6.07
C PHE A 18 -6.95 -13.75 6.10
N THR A 19 -6.10 -13.99 7.11
CA THR A 19 -5.26 -15.19 7.15
C THR A 19 -5.66 -16.17 8.26
N PRO A 20 -5.95 -17.45 7.92
CA PRO A 20 -6.18 -18.52 8.90
C PRO A 20 -4.99 -18.67 9.87
N ALA A 21 -5.26 -18.95 11.14
CA ALA A 21 -4.25 -18.95 12.22
C ALA A 21 -2.97 -19.74 11.89
N GLY A 22 -3.11 -20.93 11.27
CA GLY A 22 -1.97 -21.78 10.89
C GLY A 22 -1.12 -21.30 9.70
N ARG A 23 -1.54 -20.25 8.98
CA ARG A 23 -0.86 -19.73 7.78
C ARG A 23 -0.37 -18.29 7.91
N ARG A 24 -0.54 -17.67 9.08
CA ARG A 24 -0.18 -16.26 9.33
C ARG A 24 1.30 -15.97 9.04
N GLY A 25 2.21 -16.85 9.45
CA GLY A 25 3.66 -16.67 9.18
C GLY A 25 3.98 -16.57 7.69
N PHE A 26 3.36 -17.41 6.85
CA PHE A 26 3.54 -17.37 5.39
C PHE A 26 2.91 -16.12 4.77
N ALA A 27 1.71 -15.74 5.18
CA ALA A 27 1.05 -14.54 4.68
C ALA A 27 1.83 -13.26 5.02
N TYR A 28 2.35 -13.15 6.24
CA TYR A 28 3.24 -12.05 6.61
C TYR A 28 4.54 -12.07 5.82
N GLY A 29 5.09 -13.25 5.52
CA GLY A 29 6.27 -13.39 4.65
C GLY A 29 6.04 -12.84 3.24
N ILE A 30 4.93 -13.23 2.59
CA ILE A 30 4.53 -12.70 1.28
C ILE A 30 4.30 -11.18 1.37
N PHE A 31 3.51 -10.75 2.35
CA PHE A 31 3.19 -9.35 2.56
C PHE A 31 4.45 -8.49 2.68
N ASN A 32 5.38 -8.88 3.55
CA ASN A 32 6.64 -8.17 3.76
C ASN A 32 7.52 -8.18 2.50
N THR A 33 7.53 -9.28 1.75
CA THR A 33 8.31 -9.38 0.50
C THR A 33 7.78 -8.43 -0.56
N ILE A 34 6.45 -8.37 -0.74
CA ILE A 34 5.82 -7.47 -1.70
C ILE A 34 5.99 -6.02 -1.25
N TYR A 35 5.69 -5.72 0.01
CA TYR A 35 5.80 -4.37 0.57
C TYR A 35 7.24 -3.86 0.48
N GLY A 36 8.20 -4.65 0.96
CA GLY A 36 9.63 -4.33 0.90
C GLY A 36 10.14 -4.24 -0.54
N GLY A 37 9.71 -5.14 -1.43
CA GLY A 37 10.07 -5.12 -2.84
C GLY A 37 9.57 -3.87 -3.56
N ALA A 38 8.30 -3.48 -3.33
CA ALA A 38 7.73 -2.26 -3.87
C ALA A 38 8.44 -1.01 -3.32
N TRP A 39 8.72 -0.98 -2.01
CA TRP A 39 9.47 0.10 -1.38
C TRP A 39 10.88 0.24 -1.96
N PHE A 40 11.58 -0.88 -2.11
CA PHE A 40 12.92 -0.93 -2.66
C PHE A 40 12.94 -0.45 -4.12
N ALA A 41 12.03 -0.95 -4.96
CA ALA A 41 11.91 -0.53 -6.35
C ALA A 41 11.59 0.97 -6.46
N GLY A 42 10.64 1.47 -5.65
CA GLY A 42 10.32 2.90 -5.59
C GLY A 42 11.50 3.76 -5.13
N SER A 43 12.30 3.27 -4.18
CA SER A 43 13.50 3.96 -3.70
C SER A 43 14.58 4.02 -4.78
N ILE A 44 14.82 2.93 -5.51
CA ILE A 44 15.75 2.92 -6.65
C ILE A 44 15.27 3.89 -7.73
N ALA A 45 13.99 3.83 -8.10
CA ALA A 45 13.43 4.72 -9.11
C ALA A 45 13.55 6.19 -8.70
N THR A 46 13.18 6.52 -7.46
CA THR A 46 13.27 7.88 -6.92
C THR A 46 14.72 8.35 -6.88
N GLY A 47 15.66 7.51 -6.41
CA GLY A 47 17.08 7.82 -6.36
C GLY A 47 17.70 8.01 -7.74
N ALA A 48 17.32 7.19 -8.73
CA ALA A 48 17.75 7.33 -10.10
C ALA A 48 17.25 8.63 -10.73
N LEU A 49 15.96 8.96 -10.58
CA LEU A 49 15.38 10.21 -11.08
C LEU A 49 16.02 11.43 -10.42
N TYR A 50 16.34 11.35 -9.13
CA TYR A 50 17.01 12.43 -8.40
C TYR A 50 18.41 12.75 -8.94
N MET A 51 19.10 11.77 -9.52
CA MET A 51 20.41 11.96 -10.15
C MET A 51 20.32 12.65 -11.53
N LEU A 52 19.15 12.61 -12.20
CA LEU A 52 18.92 13.34 -13.44
C LEU A 52 18.50 14.78 -13.15
N ASP A 53 17.33 14.94 -12.54
CA ASP A 53 16.80 16.24 -12.11
C ASP A 53 15.85 16.04 -10.91
N PRO A 54 16.00 16.80 -9.81
CA PRO A 54 15.10 16.72 -8.66
C PRO A 54 13.61 16.94 -9.00
N ALA A 55 13.30 17.69 -10.06
CA ALA A 55 11.94 17.90 -10.54
C ALA A 55 11.30 16.60 -11.02
N ASP A 56 12.05 15.72 -11.69
CA ASP A 56 11.55 14.44 -12.19
C ASP A 56 11.16 13.50 -11.04
N ALA A 57 11.96 13.48 -9.96
CA ALA A 57 11.63 12.73 -8.76
C ALA A 57 10.34 13.27 -8.09
N SER A 58 10.16 14.59 -8.05
CA SER A 58 8.94 15.21 -7.53
C SER A 58 7.72 14.86 -8.39
N GLY A 59 7.85 14.90 -9.72
CA GLY A 59 6.80 14.55 -10.65
C GLY A 59 6.39 13.08 -10.53
N PHE A 60 7.36 12.17 -10.37
CA PHE A 60 7.11 10.76 -10.12
C PHE A 60 6.33 10.52 -8.82
N LEU A 61 6.72 11.17 -7.72
CA LEU A 61 6.03 11.03 -6.43
C LEU A 61 4.58 11.55 -6.50
N VAL A 62 4.36 12.71 -7.14
CA VAL A 62 3.02 13.26 -7.35
C VAL A 62 2.18 12.34 -8.23
N ALA A 63 2.74 11.79 -9.31
CA ALA A 63 2.06 10.85 -10.18
C ALA A 63 1.66 9.56 -9.45
N MET A 64 2.56 8.99 -8.64
CA MET A 64 2.25 7.82 -7.80
C MET A 64 1.15 8.11 -6.78
N GLN A 65 1.17 9.30 -6.17
CA GLN A 65 0.13 9.72 -5.21
C GLN A 65 -1.22 9.91 -5.90
N ALA A 66 -1.22 10.56 -7.07
CA ALA A 66 -2.41 10.74 -7.89
C ALA A 66 -2.98 9.40 -8.37
N ALA A 67 -2.13 8.44 -8.74
CA ALA A 67 -2.54 7.08 -9.12
C ALA A 67 -3.08 6.26 -7.93
N SER A 68 -2.64 6.53 -6.70
CA SER A 68 -3.16 5.86 -5.51
C SER A 68 -4.61 6.22 -5.18
N LEU A 69 -5.05 7.46 -5.48
CA LEU A 69 -6.41 7.93 -5.19
C LEU A 69 -7.51 7.13 -5.90
N PRO A 70 -7.49 6.94 -7.25
CA PRO A 70 -8.52 6.15 -7.92
C PRO A 70 -8.52 4.70 -7.46
N VAL A 71 -7.35 4.10 -7.19
CA VAL A 71 -7.25 2.74 -6.65
C VAL A 71 -7.93 2.66 -5.28
N LEU A 72 -7.67 3.61 -4.39
CA LEU A 72 -8.29 3.66 -3.06
C LEU A 72 -9.81 3.83 -3.17
N ILE A 73 -10.28 4.76 -3.99
CA ILE A 73 -11.72 5.00 -4.19
C ILE A 73 -12.41 3.73 -4.73
N LEU A 74 -11.81 3.06 -5.72
CA LEU A 74 -12.36 1.82 -6.28
C LEU A 74 -12.43 0.71 -5.23
N LEU A 75 -11.41 0.58 -4.37
CA LEU A 75 -11.40 -0.43 -3.31
C LEU A 75 -12.45 -0.15 -2.23
N VAL A 76 -12.62 1.11 -1.82
CA VAL A 76 -13.64 1.51 -0.83
C VAL A 76 -15.04 1.23 -1.37
N LYS A 77 -15.34 1.63 -2.61
CA LYS A 77 -16.66 1.40 -3.22
C LYS A 77 -17.03 -0.08 -3.29
N ARG A 78 -16.08 -0.95 -3.63
CA ARG A 78 -16.30 -2.42 -3.65
C ARG A 78 -16.58 -2.99 -2.26
N GLY A 79 -16.09 -2.37 -1.20
CA GLY A 79 -16.41 -2.74 0.18
C GLY A 79 -17.83 -2.33 0.58
N GLU A 80 -18.30 -1.16 0.12
CA GLU A 80 -19.66 -0.66 0.36
C GLU A 80 -20.71 -1.54 -0.35
N ASP A 81 -20.45 -1.90 -1.62
CA ASP A 81 -21.35 -2.74 -2.43
C ASP A 81 -21.50 -4.18 -1.88
N ALA A 82 -20.56 -4.64 -1.05
CA ALA A 82 -20.57 -5.97 -0.45
C ALA A 82 -21.34 -6.06 0.88
N SER A 83 -21.81 -4.93 1.43
CA SER A 83 -22.58 -4.89 2.66
C SER A 83 -24.08 -5.15 2.37
N PRO A 84 -24.76 -6.12 3.00
CA PRO A 84 -26.19 -6.36 2.77
C PRO A 84 -27.01 -5.12 3.19
N PRO A 85 -28.14 -4.83 2.50
CA PRO A 85 -28.99 -3.71 2.86
C PRO A 85 -29.49 -3.89 4.29
N VAL A 86 -29.18 -2.92 5.14
CA VAL A 86 -29.66 -2.89 6.53
C VAL A 86 -31.16 -2.59 6.47
N SER A 87 -31.98 -3.60 6.76
CA SER A 87 -33.44 -3.51 6.88
C SER A 87 -33.86 -3.07 8.27
#